data_AF-A0A7K4CQ89-F1
#
_entry.id   AF-A0A7K4CQ89-F1
#
_cell.length_a   1.000
_cell.length_b   1.000
_cell.length_c   1.000
_cell.angle_alpha   90.00
_cell.angle_beta   90.00
_cell.angle_gamma   90.00
#
_symmetry.space_group_name_H-M   'P 1'
#
loop_
_entity.id
_entity.type
_entity.pdbx_description
1 polymer ?
#
loop_
_entity_poly.entity_id
_entity_poly.type
_entity_poly.pdbx_seq_one_letter_code
_entity_poly.pdbx_strand_id
1 'polypeptide(L)' 'MADKIKVTVWNEYRHEIKPGLIQTIYPKGIHETIATFLRKQPDMDVKT' A
#
# COMPACT_ATOMS: atom_id res chain seq x y z
N MET A 1 5.75 15.73 -21.24
CA MET A 1 6.10 15.01 -19.99
C MET A 1 5.44 13.66 -20.10
N ALA A 2 6.15 12.55 -19.86
CA ALA A 2 5.46 11.25 -19.80
C ALA A 2 4.46 11.28 -18.63
N ASP A 3 3.24 10.80 -18.86
CA ASP A 3 2.26 10.68 -17.78
C ASP A 3 2.83 9.80 -16.66
N LYS A 4 2.55 10.18 -15.41
CA LYS A 4 2.98 9.41 -14.24
C LYS A 4 2.51 7.97 -14.35
N ILE A 5 3.34 7.02 -13.89
CA ILE A 5 3.00 5.61 -13.84
C ILE A 5 1.87 5.43 -12.83
N LYS A 6 0.72 4.93 -13.30
CA LYS A 6 -0.44 4.65 -12.45
C LYS A 6 -0.30 3.28 -11.82
N VAL A 7 -0.23 3.24 -10.50
CA VAL A 7 -0.06 2.01 -9.73
C VAL A 7 -1.25 1.84 -8.78
N THR A 8 -1.86 0.66 -8.82
CA THR A 8 -2.87 0.26 -7.81
C THR A 8 -2.29 -0.88 -6.99
N VAL A 9 -2.20 -0.69 -5.68
CA VAL A 9 -1.73 -1.70 -4.75
C VAL A 9 -2.94 -2.37 -4.13
N TRP A 10 -3.32 -3.52 -4.68
CA TRP A 10 -4.41 -4.33 -4.14
C TRP A 10 -3.90 -5.34 -3.13
N ASN A 11 -4.65 -5.53 -2.04
CA ASN A 11 -4.38 -6.53 -1.03
C ASN A 11 -5.70 -7.08 -0.47
N GLU A 12 -5.71 -8.37 -0.11
CA GLU A 12 -6.89 -9.03 0.43
C GLU A 12 -7.39 -8.35 1.73
N TYR A 13 -6.47 -7.78 2.52
CA TYR A 13 -6.71 -7.05 3.77
C TYR A 13 -7.49 -7.84 4.84
N ARG A 14 -7.56 -9.17 4.74
CA ARG A 14 -8.31 -10.01 5.69
C ARG A 14 -7.50 -10.41 6.92
N HIS A 15 -6.19 -10.59 6.76
CA HIS A 15 -5.32 -11.02 7.85
C HIS A 15 -5.03 -9.88 8.83
N GLU A 16 -5.05 -8.65 8.34
CA GLU A 16 -4.74 -7.44 9.10
C GLU A 16 -5.92 -6.90 9.90
N ILE A 17 -7.15 -7.27 9.53
CA ILE A 17 -8.36 -6.97 10.31
C ILE A 17 -8.46 -7.84 11.56
N LYS A 18 -7.88 -9.06 11.53
CA LYS A 18 -7.91 -9.97 12.68
C LYS A 18 -6.93 -9.47 13.74
N PRO A 19 -7.37 -9.32 15.00
CA PRO A 19 -6.48 -8.92 16.08
C PRO A 19 -5.39 -9.98 16.27
N GLY A 20 -4.14 -9.54 16.31
CA GLY A 20 -2.98 -10.42 16.44
C GLY A 20 -1.72 -9.78 15.88
N LEU A 21 -0.68 -10.60 15.74
CA LEU A 21 0.65 -10.17 15.31
C LEU A 21 0.63 -9.40 13.98
N ILE A 22 -0.18 -9.84 13.03
CA ILE A 22 -0.23 -9.26 11.68
C ILE A 22 -0.77 -7.82 11.73
N GLN A 23 -1.85 -7.56 12.48
CA GLN A 23 -2.38 -6.21 12.68
C GLN A 23 -1.35 -5.30 13.36
N THR A 24 -0.59 -5.82 14.32
CA THR A 24 0.47 -5.05 15.00
C THR A 24 1.60 -4.65 14.06
N ILE A 25 2.00 -5.55 13.14
CA ILE A 25 3.05 -5.26 12.16
C ILE A 25 2.54 -4.34 11.03
N TYR A 26 1.32 -4.58 10.55
CA TYR A 26 0.70 -3.86 9.44
C TYR A 26 -0.62 -3.20 9.88
N PRO A 27 -0.56 -2.14 10.72
CA PRO A 27 -1.77 -1.53 11.29
C PRO A 27 -2.67 -0.88 10.24
N LYS A 28 -2.11 -0.49 9.10
CA LYS A 28 -2.84 0.05 7.94
C LYS A 28 -2.94 -0.94 6.77
N GLY A 29 -2.60 -2.21 7.00
CA GLY A 29 -2.51 -3.23 5.95
C GLY A 29 -1.24 -3.18 5.11
N ILE A 30 -0.95 -4.30 4.45
CA ILE A 30 0.26 -4.45 3.62
C ILE A 30 0.23 -3.51 2.41
N HIS A 31 -0.96 -3.31 1.83
CA HIS A 31 -1.16 -2.40 0.71
C HIS A 31 -0.69 -0.97 1.03
N GLU A 32 -1.00 -0.46 2.23
CA GLU A 32 -0.59 0.90 2.60
C GLU A 32 0.91 0.99 2.87
N THR A 33 1.54 -0.06 3.40
CA THR A 33 3.01 -0.12 3.55
C THR A 33 3.71 -0.03 2.20
N ILE A 34 3.27 -0.82 1.22
CA ILE A 34 3.83 -0.80 -0.14
C ILE A 34 3.54 0.54 -0.81
N ALA A 35 2.31 1.04 -0.71
CA ALA A 35 1.93 2.32 -1.31
C ALA A 35 2.71 3.49 -0.72
N THR A 36 2.96 3.51 0.59
CA THR A 36 3.77 4.55 1.24
C THR A 36 5.20 4.57 0.71
N PHE A 37 5.78 3.41 0.38
CA PHE A 37 7.09 3.35 -0.26
C PHE A 37 7.05 3.89 -1.70
N LEU A 38 6.06 3.46 -2.50
CA LEU A 38 5.94 3.85 -3.90
C LEU A 38 5.58 5.34 -4.08
N ARG A 39 4.77 5.91 -3.18
CA ARG A 39 4.41 7.35 -3.21
C ARG A 39 5.61 8.28 -3.03
N LYS A 40 6.79 7.77 -2.61
CA LYS A 40 8.03 8.55 -2.56
C LYS A 40 8.64 8.78 -3.95
N GLN A 41 8.23 8.02 -4.95
CA GLN A 41 8.72 8.17 -6.31
C GLN A 41 7.99 9.32 -7.02
N PRO A 42 8.71 10.30 -7.61
CA PRO A 42 8.10 11.50 -8.19
C PRO A 42 7.30 11.22 -9.47
N ASP A 43 7.59 10.11 -10.13
CA ASP A 43 7.04 9.66 -11.41
C ASP A 43 5.83 8.72 -11.26
N MET A 44 5.37 8.45 -10.03
CA MET A 44 4.26 7.53 -9.77
C MET A 44 3.02 8.22 -9.20
N ASP A 45 1.85 7.74 -9.63
CA ASP A 45 0.54 8.01 -9.01
C ASP A 45 0.00 6.70 -8.42
N VAL A 46 -0.04 6.61 -7.09
CA VAL A 46 -0.23 5.34 -6.36
C VAL A 46 -1.51 5.38 -5.54
N LYS A 47 -2.38 4.40 -5.77
CA LYS A 47 -3.64 4.19 -5.05
C LYS A 47 -3.66 2.82 -4.36
N THR A 48 -4.41 2.73 -3.28
CA THR A 48 -4.66 1.52 -2.49
C THR A 48 -6.12 1.14 -2.54
#